data_AF-A0A951BVL4-F1
#
_entry.id   AF-A0A951BVL4-F1
#
_cell.length_a   1.000
_cell.length_b   1.000
_cell.length_c   1.000
_cell.angle_alpha   90.00
_cell.angle_beta   90.00
_cell.angle_gamma   90.00
#
_symmetry.space_group_name_H-M   'P 1'
#
loop_
_entity.id
_entity.type
_entity.pdbx_description
1 polymer ?
#
loop_
_entity_poly.entity_id
_entity_poly.type
_entity_poly.pdbx_seq_one_letter_code
_entity_poly.pdbx_strand_id
1 'polypeptide(L)'
;MQVPSTGSALPVSRLLAANLPHTRFLSEDRAAALLVSLAGSGLAGGAVYDALLGAAAVEHELTLVTRDRRALDIYRMIDVDVELLQ
;
A
#
# COMPACT_ATOMS: atom_id res chain seq x y z
N MET A 1 2.85 19.21 25.01
CA MET A 1 2.54 18.60 23.69
C MET A 1 1.60 17.44 23.95
N GLN A 2 0.31 17.60 23.67
CA GLN A 2 -0.70 16.60 23.97
C GLN A 2 -0.70 15.57 22.83
N VAL A 3 -0.25 14.35 23.11
CA VAL A 3 -0.32 13.23 22.17
C VAL A 3 -1.81 12.99 21.90
N PRO A 4 -2.26 12.86 20.64
CA PRO A 4 -3.65 12.51 20.37
C PRO A 4 -3.95 11.20 21.10
N SER A 5 -5.09 11.12 21.80
CA SER A 5 -5.54 9.88 22.42
C SER A 5 -5.83 8.86 21.32
N THR A 6 -4.84 8.03 20.98
CA THR A 6 -5.05 6.82 20.19
C THR A 6 -6.13 6.01 20.89
N GLY A 7 -7.20 5.66 20.17
CA GLY A 7 -8.21 4.74 20.71
C GLY A 7 -7.54 3.49 21.29
N SER A 8 -8.14 2.89 22.31
CA SER A 8 -7.65 1.63 22.88
C SER A 8 -7.34 0.63 21.76
N ALA A 9 -6.17 -0.02 21.81
CA ALA A 9 -5.70 -0.92 20.76
C ALA A 9 -6.61 -2.14 20.54
N LEU A 10 -7.37 -2.54 21.57
CA LEU A 10 -8.26 -3.71 21.54
C LEU A 10 -9.51 -3.50 20.66
N PRO A 11 -10.26 -2.37 20.76
CA PRO A 11 -11.30 -2.03 19.80
C PRO A 11 -10.81 -1.97 18.35
N VAL A 12 -9.63 -1.40 18.11
CA VAL A 12 -9.08 -1.26 16.75
C VAL A 12 -8.74 -2.64 16.15
N SER A 13 -8.08 -3.51 16.91
CA SER A 13 -7.71 -4.84 16.41
C SER A 13 -8.94 -5.70 16.06
N ARG A 14 -10.02 -5.61 16.85
CA ARG A 14 -11.30 -6.29 16.52
C ARG A 14 -11.92 -5.75 15.24
N LEU A 15 -11.93 -4.42 15.06
CA LEU A 15 -12.47 -3.81 13.86
C LEU A 15 -11.68 -4.23 12.62
N LEU A 16 -10.33 -4.22 12.70
CA LEU A 16 -9.47 -4.65 11.61
C LEU A 16 -9.67 -6.14 11.30
N ALA A 17 -9.73 -7.02 12.30
CA ALA A 17 -9.98 -8.44 12.08
C ALA A 17 -11.35 -8.71 11.44
N ALA A 18 -12.38 -7.91 11.77
CA ALA A 18 -13.72 -8.05 11.22
C ALA A 18 -13.85 -7.52 9.78
N ASN A 19 -13.15 -6.43 9.44
CA ASN A 19 -13.27 -5.77 8.13
C ASN A 19 -12.17 -6.13 7.14
N LEU A 20 -11.01 -6.60 7.62
CA LEU A 20 -9.83 -6.95 6.84
C LEU A 20 -9.33 -8.36 7.25
N PRO A 21 -10.13 -9.42 7.00
CA PRO A 21 -9.81 -10.77 7.47
C PRO A 21 -8.64 -11.43 6.71
N HIS A 22 -8.15 -10.81 5.64
CA HIS A 22 -7.12 -11.37 4.78
C HIS A 22 -5.99 -10.36 4.57
N THR A 23 -4.76 -10.86 4.66
CA THR A 23 -3.57 -10.11 4.27
C THR A 23 -3.01 -10.70 2.97
N ARG A 24 -2.49 -9.83 2.12
CA ARG A 24 -1.71 -10.19 0.94
C ARG A 24 -0.36 -9.51 1.04
N PHE A 25 0.68 -10.25 0.70
CA PHE A 25 2.05 -9.76 0.67
C PHE A 25 2.56 -9.94 -0.75
N LEU A 26 3.38 -8.99 -1.20
CA LEU A 26 4.18 -9.15 -2.40
C LEU A 26 5.17 -10.30 -2.16
N SER A 27 5.30 -11.22 -3.12
CA SER A 27 6.31 -12.26 -3.04
C SER A 27 7.73 -11.68 -2.99
N GLU A 28 8.65 -12.40 -2.35
CA GLU A 28 10.04 -11.97 -2.19
C GLU A 28 10.71 -11.70 -3.54
N ASP A 29 10.53 -12.60 -4.51
CA ASP A 29 11.09 -12.47 -5.86
C ASP A 29 10.56 -11.23 -6.58
N ARG A 30 9.25 -10.95 -6.47
CA ARG A 30 8.65 -9.75 -7.07
C ARG A 30 9.09 -8.47 -6.38
N ALA A 31 9.23 -8.49 -5.05
CA ALA A 31 9.76 -7.37 -4.30
C ALA A 31 11.21 -7.06 -4.70
N ALA A 32 12.07 -8.08 -4.80
CA ALA A 32 13.45 -7.92 -5.23
C ALA A 32 13.54 -7.37 -6.67
N ALA A 33 12.78 -7.95 -7.61
CA ALA A 33 12.74 -7.50 -9.00
C ALA A 33 12.27 -6.05 -9.12
N LEU A 34 11.23 -5.66 -8.36
CA LEU A 34 10.74 -4.28 -8.34
C LEU A 34 11.79 -3.32 -7.76
N LEU A 35 12.44 -3.67 -6.66
CA LEU A 35 13.46 -2.79 -6.07
C LEU A 35 14.64 -2.55 -7.03
N VAL A 36 15.00 -3.56 -7.83
CA VAL A 36 15.98 -3.40 -8.91
C VAL A 36 15.46 -2.49 -10.01
N SER A 37 14.20 -2.60 -10.44
CA SER A 37 13.64 -1.74 -11.48
C SER A 37 13.43 -0.29 -11.03
N LEU A 38 13.17 -0.08 -9.74
CA LEU A 38 13.06 1.26 -9.15
C LEU A 38 14.42 1.93 -8.99
N ALA A 39 15.52 1.18 -9.00
CA ALA A 39 16.86 1.75 -8.98
C ALA A 39 17.08 2.61 -10.24
N GLY A 40 17.24 3.91 -10.04
CA GLY A 40 17.40 4.89 -11.14
C GLY A 40 16.11 5.59 -11.59
N SER A 41 14.94 5.22 -11.04
CA SER A 41 13.66 5.91 -11.31
C SER A 41 13.55 7.31 -10.67
N GLY A 42 14.46 7.64 -9.74
CA GLY A 42 14.39 8.87 -8.94
C GLY A 42 13.34 8.84 -7.82
N LEU A 43 12.59 7.73 -7.67
CA LEU A 43 11.66 7.56 -6.56
C LEU A 43 12.42 7.45 -5.23
N ALA A 44 11.84 8.05 -4.18
CA ALA A 44 12.41 8.04 -2.84
C ALA A 44 11.32 8.03 -1.77
N GLY A 45 11.68 7.52 -0.59
CA GLY A 45 10.82 7.56 0.59
C GLY A 45 9.48 6.87 0.37
N GLY A 46 8.38 7.57 0.68
CA GLY A 46 7.01 7.05 0.60
C GLY A 46 6.64 6.48 -0.76
N ALA A 47 7.14 7.05 -1.86
CA ALA A 47 6.82 6.58 -3.21
C ALA A 47 7.34 5.16 -3.50
N VAL A 48 8.43 4.74 -2.84
CA VAL A 48 8.92 3.35 -2.95
C VAL A 48 7.96 2.39 -2.23
N TYR A 49 7.43 2.80 -1.09
CA TYR A 49 6.43 2.01 -0.35
C TYR A 49 5.12 1.92 -1.13
N ASP A 50 4.68 3.01 -1.75
CA ASP A 50 3.49 3.01 -2.60
C ASP A 50 3.67 2.06 -3.80
N ALA A 51 4.85 2.03 -4.42
CA ALA A 51 5.15 1.08 -5.48
C ALA A 51 5.09 -0.38 -5.00
N LEU A 52 5.64 -0.70 -3.82
CA LEU A 52 5.55 -2.04 -3.24
C LEU A 52 4.10 -2.45 -2.93
N LEU A 53 3.30 -1.51 -2.41
CA LEU A 53 1.89 -1.72 -2.09
C LEU A 53 1.06 -1.99 -3.35
N GLY A 54 1.26 -1.18 -4.38
CA GLY A 54 0.61 -1.38 -5.67
C GLY A 54 1.04 -2.69 -6.33
N ALA A 55 2.32 -3.03 -6.29
CA ALA A 55 2.80 -4.30 -6.84
C ALA A 55 2.18 -5.51 -6.13
N ALA A 56 1.92 -5.42 -4.82
CA ALA A 56 1.18 -6.45 -4.10
C ALA A 56 -0.27 -6.56 -4.62
N ALA A 57 -0.94 -5.45 -4.91
CA ALA A 57 -2.28 -5.49 -5.50
C ALA A 57 -2.26 -6.13 -6.90
N VAL A 58 -1.27 -5.79 -7.74
CA VAL A 58 -1.10 -6.37 -9.08
C VAL A 58 -0.81 -7.87 -9.03
N GLU A 59 0.09 -8.33 -8.15
CA GLU A 59 0.43 -9.76 -8.01
C GLU A 59 -0.80 -10.61 -7.66
N HIS A 60 -1.72 -10.05 -6.88
CA HIS A 60 -2.92 -10.75 -6.40
C HIS A 60 -4.19 -10.40 -7.20
N GLU A 61 -4.06 -9.67 -8.30
CA GLU A 61 -5.18 -9.27 -9.18
C GLU A 61 -6.31 -8.53 -8.42
N LEU A 62 -5.93 -7.61 -7.52
CA LEU A 62 -6.85 -6.84 -6.70
C LEU A 62 -6.88 -5.37 -7.09
N THR A 63 -8.06 -4.75 -6.99
CA THR A 63 -8.19 -3.29 -7.01
C THR A 63 -7.64 -2.71 -5.70
N LEU A 64 -6.68 -1.78 -5.81
CA LEU A 64 -6.15 -1.05 -4.66
C LEU A 64 -7.08 0.12 -4.32
N VAL A 65 -7.63 0.13 -3.12
CA VAL A 65 -8.49 1.21 -2.65
C VAL A 65 -7.69 2.14 -1.73
N THR A 66 -7.62 3.44 -2.05
CA THR A 66 -6.82 4.41 -1.29
C THR A 66 -7.58 5.71 -1.02
N ARG A 67 -7.18 6.43 0.04
CA ARG A 67 -7.56 7.84 0.27
C ARG A 67 -6.42 8.80 -0.06
N ASP A 68 -5.22 8.29 -0.30
CA ASP A 68 -4.06 9.14 -0.56
C ASP A 68 -3.99 9.51 -2.04
N ARG A 69 -4.51 10.70 -2.35
CA ARG A 69 -4.42 11.30 -3.69
C ARG A 69 -2.99 11.44 -4.19
N ARG A 70 -2.01 11.62 -3.29
CA ARG A 70 -0.60 11.86 -3.66
C ARG A 70 0.06 10.61 -4.23
N ALA A 71 -0.41 9.43 -3.83
CA ALA A 71 0.14 8.14 -4.24
C ALA A 71 -0.43 7.65 -5.60
N LEU A 72 -1.50 8.28 -6.11
CA LEU A 72 -2.17 7.83 -7.33
C LEU A 72 -1.25 7.75 -8.55
N ASP A 73 -0.33 8.70 -8.69
CA ASP A 73 0.60 8.71 -9.82
C ASP A 73 1.57 7.53 -9.75
N ILE A 74 1.95 7.10 -8.55
CA ILE A 74 2.79 5.91 -8.36
C ILE A 74 2.00 4.65 -8.73
N TYR A 75 0.77 4.49 -8.21
CA TYR A 75 -0.05 3.32 -8.51
C TYR A 75 -0.32 3.17 -10.02
N ARG A 76 -0.61 4.27 -10.72
CA ARG A 76 -0.81 4.26 -12.18
C ARG A 76 0.46 3.91 -12.95
N MET A 77 1.62 4.37 -12.49
CA MET A 77 2.91 4.09 -13.15
C MET A 77 3.23 2.59 -13.17
N ILE A 78 2.76 1.82 -12.19
CA ILE A 78 2.97 0.37 -12.09
C ILE A 78 1.72 -0.45 -12.48
N ASP A 79 0.81 0.14 -13.25
CA ASP A 79 -0.38 -0.51 -13.83
C ASP A 79 -1.32 -1.13 -12.79
N VAL A 80 -1.46 -0.47 -11.64
CA VAL A 80 -2.41 -0.87 -10.60
C VAL A 80 -3.80 -0.38 -10.96
N ASP A 81 -4.79 -1.27 -10.90
CA ASP A 81 -6.19 -0.87 -10.84
C ASP A 81 -6.46 -0.21 -9.48
N VAL A 82 -6.70 1.10 -9.47
CA VAL A 82 -6.78 1.91 -8.25
C VAL A 82 -8.10 2.68 -8.16
N GLU A 83 -8.77 2.55 -7.02
CA GLU A 83 -9.94 3.34 -6.65
C GLU A 83 -9.58 4.37 -5.57
N LEU A 84 -9.88 5.64 -5.82
CA LEU A 84 -9.76 6.69 -4.83
C LEU A 84 -11.09 6.87 -4.09
N LEU A 85 -11.09 6.61 -2.79
CA LEU A 85 -12.22 6.92 -1.91
C LEU A 85 -12.29 8.42 -1.59
N GLN A 86 -13.52 8.93 -1.54
CA GLN A 86 -13.82 10.33 -1.18
C GLN A 86 -13.74 10.56 0.35
#